data_AF-A0A5J5WBN4-F1
#
_entry.id   AF-A0A5J5WBN4-F1
#
_cell.length_a   1.000
_cell.length_b   1.000
_cell.length_c   1.000
_cell.angle_alpha   90.00
_cell.angle_beta   90.00
_cell.angle_gamma   90.00
#
_symmetry.space_group_name_H-M   'P 1'
#
loop_
_entity.id
_entity.type
_entity.pdbx_description
1 polymer ?
#
loop_
_entity_poly.entity_id
_entity_poly.type
_entity_poly.pdbx_seq_one_letter_code
_entity_poly.pdbx_strand_id
1 'polypeptide(L)' 'MEHGSFTDNSAATFSLTDEDHTIANAVRFTLNQDPRVTFCGYSIPHPSEARVILEFKPLVIQQERY' A
#
# COMPACT_ATOMS: atom_id res chain seq x y z
N MET A 1 -9.88 -18.43 -4.19
CA MET A 1 -9.70 -18.13 -2.75
C MET A 1 -8.22 -18.15 -2.48
N GLU A 2 -7.57 -16.99 -2.55
CA GLU A 2 -6.14 -16.86 -2.28
C GLU A 2 -5.90 -16.58 -0.80
N HIS A 3 -5.03 -17.37 -0.18
CA HIS A 3 -4.69 -17.30 1.22
C HIS A 3 -3.73 -16.12 1.45
N GLY A 4 -4.22 -15.04 2.06
CA GLY A 4 -3.36 -13.98 2.60
C GLY A 4 -2.52 -14.55 3.75
N SER A 5 -1.22 -14.74 3.50
CA SER A 5 -0.24 -15.18 4.49
C SER A 5 -0.16 -14.17 5.63
N PHE A 6 -0.52 -14.59 6.84
CA PHE A 6 -0.50 -13.83 8.10
C PHE A 6 0.93 -13.63 8.64
N THR A 7 1.88 -13.32 7.76
CA THR A 7 3.30 -13.18 8.10
C THR A 7 3.70 -11.75 7.82
N ASP A 8 3.75 -10.95 8.89
CA ASP A 8 4.23 -9.57 8.91
C ASP A 8 3.21 -8.51 8.41
N ASN A 9 2.34 -8.04 9.30
CA ASN A 9 1.45 -6.88 9.07
C ASN A 9 2.24 -5.55 8.93
N SER A 10 3.56 -5.57 8.81
CA SER A 10 4.40 -4.36 8.80
C SER A 10 4.54 -3.74 7.41
N ALA A 11 4.21 -4.47 6.35
CA ALA A 11 4.18 -3.97 4.99
C ALA A 11 3.24 -4.81 4.12
N ALA A 12 2.48 -4.17 3.25
CA ALA A 12 1.71 -4.88 2.24
C ALA A 12 1.69 -4.14 0.91
N THR A 13 1.58 -4.94 -0.15
CA THR A 13 1.67 -4.51 -1.54
C THR A 13 0.41 -4.94 -2.27
N PHE A 14 -0.28 -4.00 -2.89
CA PHE A 14 -1.48 -4.23 -3.68
C PHE A 14 -1.22 -3.93 -5.15
N SER A 15 -1.82 -4.73 -6.03
CA SER A 15 -1.77 -4.49 -7.47
C SER A 15 -3.16 -4.13 -7.97
N LEU A 16 -3.32 -2.91 -8.45
CA LEU A 16 -4.54 -2.44 -9.08
C LEU A 16 -4.38 -2.58 -10.60
N THR A 17 -5.30 -3.31 -11.24
CA THR A 17 -5.36 -3.48 -12.70
C THR A 17 -6.39 -2.54 -13.28
N ASP A 18 -6.13 -2.07 -14.51
CA ASP A 18 -6.93 -1.06 -15.23
C ASP A 18 -6.99 0.30 -14.53
N GLU A 19 -5.99 0.59 -13.69
CA GLU A 19 -5.89 1.83 -12.92
C GLU A 19 -4.60 2.57 -13.26
N ASP A 20 -4.61 3.88 -13.05
CA ASP A 20 -3.51 4.78 -13.40
C ASP A 20 -3.14 5.74 -12.25
N HIS A 21 -2.32 6.75 -12.56
CA HIS A 21 -1.87 7.76 -11.61
C HIS A 21 -3.01 8.48 -10.88
N THR A 22 -4.19 8.55 -11.47
CA THR A 22 -5.36 9.24 -10.90
C THR A 22 -5.75 8.63 -9.56
N ILE A 23 -6.08 7.33 -9.53
CA ILE A 23 -6.45 6.66 -8.28
C ILE A 23 -5.23 6.48 -7.38
N ALA A 24 -4.07 6.17 -7.97
CA ALA A 24 -2.85 5.89 -7.23
C ALA A 24 -2.41 7.08 -6.38
N ASN A 25 -2.50 8.29 -6.95
CA ASN A 25 -2.12 9.52 -6.27
C ASN A 25 -3.16 9.93 -5.22
N ALA A 26 -4.45 9.69 -5.46
CA ALA A 26 -5.51 9.91 -4.47
C ALA A 26 -5.34 9.00 -3.24
N VAL A 27 -5.08 7.71 -3.46
CA VAL A 27 -4.81 6.72 -2.40
C VAL A 27 -3.54 7.07 -1.64
N ARG A 28 -2.44 7.36 -2.35
CA ARG A 28 -1.18 7.83 -1.75
C ARG A 28 -1.42 9.05 -0.86
N PHE A 29 -2.13 10.05 -1.35
CA PHE A 29 -2.38 11.27 -0.59
C PHE A 29 -3.16 10.96 0.68
N THR A 30 -4.27 10.23 0.55
CA THR A 30 -5.15 9.87 1.68
C THR A 30 -4.40 9.07 2.75
N LEU A 31 -3.64 8.05 2.35
CA LEU A 31 -2.91 7.20 3.29
C LEU A 31 -1.73 7.93 3.96
N ASN A 32 -1.05 8.84 3.26
CA ASN A 32 0.00 9.65 3.88
C ASN A 32 -0.53 10.73 4.84
N GLN A 33 -1.85 11.01 4.85
CA GLN A 33 -2.46 11.85 5.88
C GLN A 33 -2.86 11.05 7.13
N ASP A 34 -2.90 9.72 7.06
CA ASP A 34 -3.30 8.88 8.19
C ASP A 34 -2.11 8.70 9.16
N PRO A 35 -2.22 9.12 10.44
CA PRO A 35 -1.14 8.97 11.41
C PRO A 35 -0.81 7.51 11.76
N ARG A 36 -1.66 6.55 11.35
CA ARG A 36 -1.45 5.11 11.51
C ARG A 36 -0.62 4.52 10.36
N VAL A 37 -0.20 5.32 9.40
CA VAL A 37 0.59 4.89 8.25
C VAL A 37 1.96 5.57 8.31
N THR A 38 3.02 4.77 8.33
CA THR A 38 4.40 5.30 8.31
C THR A 38 4.82 5.69 6.90
N PHE A 39 4.36 4.95 5.90
CA PHE A 39 4.74 5.16 4.51
C PHE A 39 3.67 4.63 3.56
N CYS A 40 3.36 5.40 2.51
CA CYS A 40 2.62 4.92 1.36
C CYS A 40 3.20 5.49 0.05
N GLY A 41 3.42 4.59 -0.91
CA GLY A 41 3.91 4.90 -2.25
C GLY A 41 3.24 4.04 -3.32
N TYR A 42 3.46 4.41 -4.59
CA TYR A 42 3.02 3.60 -5.72
C TYR A 42 4.07 3.62 -6.84
N SER A 43 4.06 2.59 -7.68
CA SER A 43 4.87 2.49 -8.88
C SER A 43 4.05 1.93 -10.04
N ILE A 44 4.38 2.35 -11.26
CA ILE A 44 3.84 1.77 -12.50
C ILE A 44 4.99 1.01 -13.15
N PRO A 45 4.89 -0.33 -13.31
CA PRO A 45 5.99 -1.15 -13.81
C PRO A 45 6.32 -0.80 -15.26
N HIS A 46 5.31 -0.49 -16.07
CA HIS A 46 5.47 -0.11 -17.46
C HIS A 46 4.35 0.83 -17.92
N PRO A 47 4.62 1.95 -18.63
CA PRO A 47 3.58 2.90 -19.04
C PRO A 47 2.50 2.34 -19.98
N SER A 48 2.81 1.26 -20.71
CA SER A 48 1.83 0.58 -21.58
C SER A 48 0.94 -0.43 -20.85
N GLU A 49 1.24 -0.73 -19.58
CA GLU A 49 0.40 -1.57 -18.75
C GLU A 49 -0.42 -0.67 -17.82
N ALA A 50 -1.75 -0.72 -17.93
CA ALA A 50 -2.65 -0.06 -17.00
C ALA A 50 -2.65 -0.82 -15.66
N ARG A 51 -1.53 -0.75 -14.94
CA ARG A 51 -1.33 -1.44 -13.67
C ARG A 51 -0.55 -0.56 -12.72
N VAL A 52 -1.08 -0.40 -11.52
CA VAL A 52 -0.41 0.30 -10.42
C VAL A 52 -0.09 -0.69 -9.32
N ILE A 53 1.14 -0.61 -8.82
CA ILE A 53 1.58 -1.33 -7.64
C ILE A 53 1.62 -0.33 -6.49
N LEU A 54 0.74 -0.50 -5.51
CA LEU A 54 0.69 0.28 -4.27
C LEU A 54 1.46 -0.43 -3.17
N GLU A 55 2.30 0.29 -2.45
CA GLU A 55 3.04 -0.21 -1.29
C GLU A 55 2.67 0.65 -0.08
N PHE A 56 2.23 0.00 1.00
CA PHE A 56 1.91 0.69 2.25
C PHE A 56 2.52 -0.02 3.44
N LYS A 57 2.94 0.77 4.42
CA LYS A 57 3.50 0.31 5.69
C LYS A 57 2.71 0.95 6.83
N PRO A 58 1.89 0.18 7.56
CA PRO A 58 1.24 0.71 8.74
C PRO A 58 2.28 1.01 9.82
N LEU A 59 1.97 1.99 10.66
CA LEU A 59 2.70 2.24 11.89
C LEU A 59 2.42 1.06 12.83
N VAL A 60 3.41 0.17 12.97
CA VAL A 60 3.38 -0.85 14.01
C VAL A 60 3.56 -0.12 15.34
N ILE A 61 2.44 0.19 16.00
CA ILE A 61 2.45 0.45 17.43
C ILE A 61 3.01 -0.82 18.08
N GLN A 62 4.26 -0.78 18.50
CA GLN A 62 4.81 -1.81 19.36
C GLN A 62 3.91 -1.83 20.59
N GLN A 63 2.96 -2.78 20.63
CA GLN A 63 2.22 -3.06 21.84
C GLN A 63 3.29 -3.37 22.89
N GLU A 64 3.44 -2.46 23.83
CA GLU A 64 4.34 -2.57 24.95
C GLU A 64 4.13 -3.95 25.57
N ARG A 65 5.15 -4.79 25.40
CA ARG A 65 5.27 -6.05 26.13
C ARG A 65 5.35 -5.68 27.61
N TYR A 66 4.20 -5.75 28.27
CA TYR A 66 4.10 -5.90 29.72
C TYR A 66 4.26 -7.37 30.08
#